data_AF-A0A3B0V5D8-F1
#
_entry.id   AF-A0A3B0V5D8-F1
#
_cell.length_a   1.000
_cell.length_b   1.000
_cell.length_c   1.000
_cell.angle_alpha   90.00
_cell.angle_beta   90.00
_cell.angle_gamma   90.00
#
_symmetry.space_group_name_H-M   'P 1'
#
loop_
_entity.id
_entity.type
_entity.pdbx_description
1 polymer ?
#
loop_
_entity_poly.entity_id
_entity_poly.type
_entity_poly.pdbx_seq_one_letter_code
_entity_poly.pdbx_strand_id
1 'polypeptide(L)'
;MNFDKLLHGVITQVINPVIMLLSTTAFIVFIWGVVTFIRDGGDSTKRADAQRAILWSLIGLVIIFGTYGILNVATATFGFGTVHPITTP
;
A
#
# COMPACT_ATOMS: atom_id res chain seq x y z
N MET A 1 24.36 6.81 22.96
CA MET A 1 23.14 6.18 22.38
C MET A 1 23.09 6.60 20.92
N ASN A 2 23.29 5.67 19.99
CA ASN A 2 23.39 6.02 18.57
C ASN A 2 21.99 6.31 18.01
N PHE A 3 21.85 7.47 17.38
CA PHE A 3 20.63 7.90 16.68
C PHE A 3 20.15 6.85 15.67
N ASP A 4 21.07 6.13 15.04
CA ASP A 4 20.80 5.03 14.12
C ASP A 4 19.95 3.91 14.76
N LYS A 5 20.16 3.61 16.04
CA LYS A 5 19.38 2.60 16.75
C LYS A 5 17.95 3.06 17.04
N LEU A 6 17.76 4.36 17.30
CA LEU A 6 16.42 4.93 17.49
C LEU A 6 15.66 4.95 16.18
N LEU A 7 16.32 5.37 15.09
CA LEU A 7 15.72 5.38 13.75
C LEU A 7 15.35 3.96 13.30
N HIS A 8 16.26 3.00 13.46
CA HIS A 8 16.01 1.62 13.08
C HIS A 8 14.91 0.98 13.93
N GLY A 9 14.86 1.27 15.23
CA GLY A 9 13.77 0.82 16.12
C GLY A 9 12.41 1.38 15.73
N VAL A 10 12.32 2.67 15.41
CA VAL A 10 11.06 3.30 14.97
C VAL A 10 10.58 2.74 13.63
N ILE A 11 11.48 2.58 12.65
CA ILE A 11 11.11 2.04 11.34
C ILE A 11 10.61 0.60 11.46
N THR A 12 11.33 -0.25 12.19
CA THR A 12 10.98 -1.68 12.29
C THR A 12 9.76 -1.94 13.15
N GLN A 13 9.57 -1.20 14.25
CA GLN A 13 8.44 -1.44 15.17
C GLN A 13 7.18 -0.63 14.85
N VAL A 14 7.29 0.48 14.12
CA VAL A 14 6.13 1.34 13.83
C VAL A 14 5.79 1.31 12.34
N ILE A 15 6.77 1.60 11.47
CA ILE A 15 6.49 1.78 10.03
C ILE A 15 6.12 0.43 9.39
N ASN A 16 6.85 -0.65 9.68
CA ASN A 16 6.58 -1.97 9.10
C ASN A 16 5.14 -2.46 9.36
N PRO A 17 4.67 -2.59 10.62
CA PRO A 17 3.31 -3.08 10.88
C PRO A 17 2.24 -2.14 10.32
N VAL A 18 2.48 -0.82 10.30
CA VAL A 18 1.53 0.14 9.72
C VAL A 18 1.38 -0.07 8.22
N ILE A 19 2.47 -0.25 7.47
CA ILE A 19 2.40 -0.51 6.03
C ILE A 19 1.68 -1.83 5.75
N MET A 20 1.96 -2.89 6.51
CA MET A 20 1.28 -4.18 6.38
C MET A 20 -0.23 -4.07 6.64
N LEU A 21 -0.61 -3.29 7.66
CA LEU A 21 -2.02 -3.10 8.01
C LEU A 21 -2.73 -2.26 6.93
N LEU A 22 -2.12 -1.16 6.49
CA LEU A 22 -2.66 -0.31 5.42
C LEU A 22 -2.79 -1.06 4.09
N SER A 23 -1.81 -1.88 3.71
CA SER A 23 -1.87 -2.66 2.47
C SER A 23 -3.01 -3.68 2.51
N THR A 24 -3.16 -4.38 3.64
CA THR A 24 -4.22 -5.37 3.84
C THR A 24 -5.60 -4.71 3.82
N THR A 25 -5.78 -3.61 4.56
CA THR A 25 -7.04 -2.88 4.58
C THR A 25 -7.37 -2.29 3.20
N ALA A 26 -6.39 -1.69 2.50
CA ALA A 26 -6.61 -1.18 1.15
C ALA A 26 -7.04 -2.29 0.19
N PHE A 27 -6.47 -3.48 0.30
CA PHE A 27 -6.86 -4.63 -0.54
C PHE A 27 -8.28 -5.12 -0.24
N ILE A 28 -8.68 -5.15 1.04
CA ILE A 28 -10.04 -5.51 1.46
C ILE A 28 -11.06 -4.49 0.91
N VAL A 29 -10.79 -3.18 1.08
CA VAL A 29 -11.67 -2.12 0.58
C VAL A 29 -11.74 -2.12 -0.94
N PHE A 30 -10.64 -2.44 -1.62
CA PHE A 30 -10.63 -2.62 -3.07
C PHE A 30 -11.60 -3.72 -3.52
N ILE A 31 -11.53 -4.91 -2.90
CA ILE A 31 -12.44 -6.03 -3.23
C ILE A 31 -13.89 -5.65 -2.92
N TRP A 32 -14.15 -5.03 -1.76
CA TRP A 32 -15.49 -4.58 -1.39
C TRP A 32 -16.07 -3.57 -2.38
N GLY A 33 -15.24 -2.61 -2.83
CA GLY A 33 -15.60 -1.62 -3.84
C GLY A 33 -15.99 -2.27 -5.17
N VAL A 34 -15.21 -3.25 -5.64
CA VAL A 34 -15.50 -3.99 -6.88
C VAL A 34 -16.80 -4.79 -6.76
N VAL A 35 -17.01 -5.50 -5.64
CA VAL A 35 -18.24 -6.27 -5.40
C VAL A 35 -19.46 -5.35 -5.38
N THR A 36 -19.37 -4.20 -4.69
CA THR A 36 -20.45 -3.21 -4.62
C THR A 36 -20.74 -2.60 -6.00
N PHE A 37 -19.69 -2.31 -6.77
CA PHE A 37 -19.81 -1.78 -8.13
C PHE A 37 -20.57 -2.74 -9.06
N ILE A 38 -20.33 -4.05 -8.95
CA ILE A 38 -21.00 -5.07 -9.76
C ILE A 38 -22.44 -5.30 -9.28
N ARG A 39 -22.64 -5.41 -7.95
CA ARG A 39 -23.95 -5.73 -7.35
C ARG A 39 -24.97 -4.60 -7.49
N ASP A 40 -24.56 -3.36 -7.28
CA ASP A 40 -25.45 -2.20 -7.25
C ASP A 40 -25.45 -1.41 -8.59
N GLY A 41 -25.11 -2.07 -9.70
CA GLY A 41 -24.98 -1.43 -11.02
C GLY A 41 -26.24 -0.74 -11.56
N GLY A 42 -27.41 -0.98 -10.95
CA GLY A 42 -28.69 -0.34 -11.28
C GLY A 42 -28.97 0.98 -10.54
N ASP A 43 -28.20 1.32 -9.50
CA ASP A 43 -28.37 2.54 -8.70
C ASP A 43 -27.18 3.49 -8.94
N SER A 44 -27.46 4.67 -9.53
CA SER A 44 -26.43 5.63 -9.92
C SER A 44 -25.67 6.22 -8.73
N THR A 45 -26.32 6.33 -7.56
CA THR A 45 -25.69 6.88 -6.35
C THR A 45 -24.70 5.88 -5.76
N LYS A 46 -25.12 4.62 -5.59
CA LYS A 46 -24.25 3.56 -5.04
C LYS A 46 -23.08 3.24 -5.97
N ARG A 47 -23.29 3.34 -7.28
CA ARG A 47 -22.23 3.18 -8.28
C ARG A 47 -21.14 4.24 -8.13
N ALA A 48 -21.52 5.50 -7.91
CA ALA A 48 -20.56 6.58 -7.72
C ALA A 48 -19.72 6.38 -6.45
N ASP A 49 -20.33 5.93 -5.36
CA ASP A 49 -19.64 5.64 -4.10
C ASP A 49 -18.69 4.43 -4.23
N ALA A 50 -19.12 3.37 -4.91
CA ALA A 50 -18.28 2.22 -5.20
C ALA A 50 -17.07 2.60 -6.06
N GLN A 51 -17.26 3.43 -7.09
CA GLN A 51 -16.15 3.94 -7.92
C GLN A 51 -15.15 4.74 -7.09
N ARG A 52 -15.63 5.62 -6.20
CA ARG A 52 -14.75 6.37 -5.30
C ARG A 52 -13.95 5.44 -4.39
N ALA A 53 -14.59 4.44 -3.78
CA ALA A 53 -13.90 3.46 -2.93
C ALA A 53 -12.80 2.69 -3.69
N ILE A 54 -13.07 2.29 -4.94
CA ILE A 54 -12.08 1.62 -5.80
C ILE A 54 -10.92 2.57 -6.11
N LEU A 55 -11.18 3.83 -6.49
CA LEU A 55 -10.14 4.80 -6.82
C LEU A 55 -9.24 5.09 -5.62
N TRP A 56 -9.80 5.30 -4.43
CA TRP A 56 -9.02 5.51 -3.20
C TRP A 56 -8.15 4.29 -2.85
N SER A 57 -8.69 3.09 -3.02
CA SER A 57 -7.93 1.86 -2.77
C SER A 57 -6.83 1.63 -3.80
N LEU A 58 -7.08 1.97 -5.07
CA LEU A 58 -6.10 1.87 -6.14
C LEU A 58 -4.93 2.83 -5.91
N ILE A 59 -5.20 4.07 -5.49
CA ILE A 59 -4.15 5.04 -5.13
C ILE A 59 -3.29 4.48 -3.99
N GLY A 60 -3.91 3.93 -2.93
CA GLY A 60 -3.18 3.31 -1.82
C GLY A 60 -2.26 2.17 -2.27
N LEU A 61 -2.76 1.28 -3.13
CA LEU A 61 -1.96 0.18 -3.69
C LEU A 61 -0.82 0.70 -4.56
N VAL A 62 -1.10 1.67 -5.45
CA VAL A 62 -0.09 2.26 -6.34
C VAL A 62 1.02 2.94 -5.55
N ILE A 63 0.74 3.59 -4.42
CA ILE A 63 1.78 4.19 -3.58
C ILE A 63 2.71 3.12 -3.01
N ILE A 64 2.15 2.00 -2.52
CA ILE A 64 2.94 0.91 -1.93
C ILE A 64 3.80 0.25 -3.03
N PHE A 65 3.18 -0.21 -4.11
CA PHE A 65 3.89 -0.85 -5.23
C PHE A 65 4.85 0.12 -5.93
N GLY A 66 4.45 1.38 -6.10
CA GLY A 66 5.24 2.43 -6.73
C GLY A 66 6.49 2.76 -5.91
N THR A 67 6.37 2.83 -4.59
CA THR A 67 7.52 3.05 -3.70
C THR A 67 8.54 1.92 -3.85
N TYR A 68 8.11 0.65 -3.77
CA TYR A 68 9.03 -0.48 -3.96
C TYR A 68 9.60 -0.56 -5.38
N GLY A 69 8.81 -0.25 -6.40
CA GLY A 69 9.26 -0.20 -7.78
C GLY A 69 10.36 0.85 -7.97
N ILE A 70 10.13 2.07 -7.49
CA ILE A 70 11.10 3.16 -7.56
C ILE A 70 12.36 2.82 -6.75
N LEU A 71 12.22 2.31 -5.53
CA LEU A 71 13.36 1.92 -4.69
C LEU A 71 14.20 0.84 -5.35
N ASN A 72 13.60 -0.19 -5.92
CA ASN A 72 14.33 -1.25 -6.61
C ASN A 72 15.02 -0.76 -7.88
N VAL A 73 14.39 0.14 -8.64
CA VAL A 73 15.04 0.76 -9.81
C VAL A 73 16.20 1.64 -9.38
N ALA A 74 16.03 2.44 -8.33
CA ALA A 74 17.07 3.30 -7.79
C ALA A 74 18.26 2.46 -7.26
N THR A 75 18.02 1.46 -6.42
CA THR A 75 19.09 0.63 -5.87
C THR A 75 19.79 -0.20 -6.94
N ALA A 76 19.06 -0.76 -7.90
CA ALA A 76 19.64 -1.44 -9.06
C ALA A 76 20.53 -0.51 -9.90
N THR A 77 20.15 0.77 -10.04
CA THR A 77 20.93 1.77 -10.79
C THR A 77 22.22 2.14 -10.05
N PHE A 78 22.18 2.22 -8.72
CA PHE A 78 23.34 2.57 -7.90
C PHE A 78 24.16 1.36 -7.41
N GLY A 79 23.79 0.14 -7.82
CA GLY A 79 24.48 -1.10 -7.41
C GLY A 79 24.25 -1.50 -5.95
N PHE A 80 23.26 -0.89 -5.29
CA PHE A 80 22.80 -1.35 -3.98
C PHE A 80 21.85 -2.54 -4.19
N GLY A 81 21.91 -3.56 -3.33
CA GLY A 81 21.10 -4.78 -3.48
C GLY A 81 19.58 -4.51 -3.55
N THR A 82 18.82 -5.54 -3.90
CA THR A 82 17.36 -5.46 -4.01
C THR A 82 16.74 -5.07 -2.67
N VAL A 83 15.90 -4.03 -2.69
CA VAL A 83 15.14 -3.62 -1.51
C VAL A 83 14.02 -4.63 -1.33
N HIS A 84 14.18 -5.46 -0.31
CA HIS A 84 13.14 -6.41 0.06
C HIS A 84 11.94 -5.63 0.60
N PRO A 85 10.71 -5.98 0.19
CA PRO A 85 9.51 -5.43 0.79
C PRO A 85 9.60 -5.58 2.31
N ILE A 86 9.43 -4.47 3.02
CA ILE A 86 9.58 -4.45 4.49
C ILE A 86 8.54 -5.32 5.20
N THR A 87 7.60 -5.91 4.46
CA THR A 87 6.51 -6.76 4.93
C THR A 87 6.86 -8.25 5.12
N THR A 88 8.07 -8.69 4.81
CA THR A 88 8.54 -10.05 5.16
C THR A 88 9.31 -10.02 6.49
N PRO A 89 9.08 -10.98 7.41
CA PRO A 89 9.81 -11.10 8.66
C PRO A 89 11.32 -11.32 8.45
#